data_AF-A0A2Z3GW01-F1
#
_entry.id   AF-A0A2Z3GW01-F1
#
_cell.length_a   1.000
_cell.length_b   1.000
_cell.length_c   1.000
_cell.angle_alpha   90.00
_cell.angle_beta   90.00
_cell.angle_gamma   90.00
#
_symmetry.space_group_name_H-M   'P 1'
#
loop_
_entity.id
_entity.type
_entity.pdbx_description
1 polymer ?
#
loop_
_entity_poly.entity_id
_entity_poly.type
_entity_poly.pdbx_seq_one_letter_code
_entity_poly.pdbx_strand_id
1 'polypeptide(L)' 'MPPILIEPLSEQAYELLRQLEALHILRVVPAAEAPAPAKRKWAGSLSDATASKLREHTEQARQEWERTF' A
#
# COMPACT_ATOMS: atom_id res chain seq x y z
N MET A 1 16.08 21.81 15.05
CA MET A 1 17.03 21.66 13.93
C MET A 1 16.56 20.53 13.04
N PRO A 2 16.65 20.67 11.70
CA PRO A 2 16.34 19.57 10.78
C PRO A 2 17.36 18.44 10.94
N PRO A 3 16.96 17.17 10.74
CA PRO A 3 17.90 16.05 10.70
C PRO A 3 18.83 16.18 9.48
N ILE A 4 20.06 15.70 9.64
CA ILE A 4 21.04 15.62 8.55
C ILE A 4 21.03 14.19 8.02
N LEU A 5 20.95 14.04 6.70
CA LEU A 5 21.09 12.75 6.04
C LEU A 5 22.58 12.42 5.88
N ILE A 6 23.00 11.25 6.35
CA ILE A 6 24.37 10.77 6.26
C ILE A 6 24.34 9.44 5.51
N GLU A 7 25.13 9.32 4.44
CA GLU A 7 25.31 8.10 3.67
C GLU A 7 26.69 7.50 3.99
N PRO A 8 26.77 6.34 4.66
CA PRO A 8 28.04 5.68 4.94
C PRO A 8 28.58 5.02 3.67
N LEU A 9 29.79 5.39 3.25
CA LEU A 9 30.42 4.88 2.03
C LEU A 9 31.25 3.60 2.27
N SER A 10 31.41 3.17 3.52
CA SER A 10 32.17 1.98 3.89
C SER A 10 31.66 1.35 5.17
N GLU A 11 32.01 0.08 5.40
CA GLU A 11 31.70 -0.66 6.63
C GLU A 11 32.32 0.01 7.87
N GLN A 12 33.53 0.55 7.75
CA GLN A 12 34.18 1.26 8.87
C GLN A 12 33.39 2.51 9.29
N ALA A 13 32.70 3.17 8.35
CA ALA A 13 31.86 4.31 8.67
C ALA A 13 30.63 3.90 9.50
N TYR A 14 30.06 2.71 9.27
CA TYR A 14 28.96 2.19 10.09
C TYR A 14 29.37 1.95 11.54
N GLU A 15 30.52 1.36 11.77
CA GLU A 15 31.05 1.14 13.12
C GLU A 15 31.29 2.46 13.85
N LEU A 16 31.82 3.47 13.15
CA LEU A 16 32.00 4.80 13.72
C LEU A 16 30.66 5.46 14.07
N LEU A 17 29.65 5.36 13.20
CA LEU A 17 28.30 5.88 13.49
C LEU A 17 27.68 5.21 14.72
N ARG A 18 27.89 3.91 14.89
CA ARG A 18 27.43 3.16 16.06
C ARG A 18 28.13 3.61 17.35
N GLN A 19 29.42 3.91 17.28
CA GLN A 19 30.16 4.46 18.42
C GLN A 19 29.66 5.87 18.78
N LEU A 20 29.38 6.72 17.79
CA LEU A 20 28.82 8.05 18.02
C LEU A 20 27.40 8.01 18.61
N GLU A 21 26.60 7.01 18.24
CA GLU A 21 25.29 6.75 18.84
C GLU A 21 25.43 6.32 20.32
N ALA A 22 26.39 5.44 20.64
CA ALA A 22 26.66 5.02 22.02
C ALA A 22 27.10 6.18 22.93
N LEU A 23 27.73 7.20 22.35
CA LEU A 23 28.11 8.44 23.04
C LEU A 23 26.97 9.48 23.08
N HIS A 24 25.78 9.16 22.57
CA HIS A 24 24.61 10.04 22.47
C HIS A 24 24.84 11.32 21.66
N ILE A 25 25.80 11.32 20.73
CA ILE A 25 26.07 12.46 19.84
C ILE A 25 25.10 12.46 18.67
N LEU A 26 24.75 11.27 18.17
CA LEU A 26 23.82 11.04 17.07
C LEU A 26 22.74 10.04 17.50
N ARG A 27 21.62 10.03 16.79
CA ARG A 27 20.59 8.99 16.92
C ARG A 27 20.08 8.62 15.53
N VAL A 28 19.76 7.36 15.32
CA VAL A 28 19.07 6.95 14.09
C VAL A 28 17.63 7.47 14.13
N VAL A 29 17.24 8.20 13.08
CA VAL A 29 15.86 8.68 12.93
C VAL A 29 15.15 7.72 11.96
N PRO A 30 14.14 6.97 12.41
CA PRO A 30 13.36 6.13 11.51
C PRO A 30 12.69 7.04 10.47
N ALA A 31 12.80 6.65 9.20
CA ALA A 31 12.05 7.33 8.15
C ALA A 31 10.56 7.22 8.48
N ALA A 32 9.85 8.36 8.45
CA ALA A 32 8.41 8.35 8.60
C ALA A 32 7.83 7.47 7.49
N GLU A 33 7.18 6.38 7.86
CA GLU A 33 6.53 5.47 6.93
C GLU A 33 5.54 6.31 6.10
N ALA A 34 5.73 6.34 4.78
CA ALA A 34 4.84 7.08 3.91
C ALA A 34 3.41 6.56 4.13
N PRO A 35 2.41 7.43 4.35
CA PRO A 35 1.05 6.97 4.61
C PRO A 35 0.60 6.11 3.43
N ALA A 36 0.17 4.88 3.73
CA ALA A 36 -0.30 3.95 2.73
C ALA A 36 -1.37 4.64 1.86
N PRO A 37 -1.32 4.49 0.52
CA PRO A 37 -2.26 5.17 -0.36
C PRO A 37 -3.69 4.78 0.02
N ALA A 38 -4.53 5.78 0.27
CA ALA A 38 -5.92 5.56 0.65
C ALA A 38 -6.61 4.69 -0.41
N LYS A 39 -7.23 3.59 0.02
CA LYS A 39 -7.99 2.72 -0.88
C LYS A 39 -9.09 3.56 -1.55
N ARG A 40 -9.03 3.72 -2.87
CA ARG A 40 -10.04 4.40 -3.66
C ARG A 40 -11.39 3.70 -3.44
N LYS A 41 -12.30 4.37 -2.73
CA LYS A 41 -13.71 3.98 -2.67
C LYS A 41 -14.40 4.62 -3.86
N TRP A 42 -14.67 3.85 -4.90
CA TRP A 42 -15.45 4.32 -6.04
C TRP A 42 -16.87 4.59 -5.56
N ALA A 43 -17.31 5.85 -5.56
CA ALA A 43 -18.70 6.19 -5.32
C ALA A 43 -19.54 5.53 -6.43
N GLY A 44 -20.33 4.52 -6.08
CA GLY A 44 -21.16 3.77 -7.02
C GLY A 44 -20.78 2.30 -7.24
N SER A 45 -19.82 1.73 -6.49
CA SER A 45 -19.59 0.29 -6.54
C SER A 45 -20.83 -0.46 -6.05
N LEU A 46 -21.37 -1.35 -6.88
CA LEU A 46 -22.43 -2.28 -6.49
C LEU A 46 -21.93 -3.15 -5.33
N SER A 47 -22.80 -3.43 -4.36
CA SER A 47 -22.49 -4.45 -3.35
C SER A 47 -22.30 -5.80 -4.03
N ASP A 48 -21.46 -6.68 -3.47
CA ASP A 48 -21.23 -8.02 -4.03
C ASP A 48 -22.55 -8.78 -4.24
N ALA A 49 -23.50 -8.62 -3.32
CA ALA A 49 -24.84 -9.20 -3.44
C ALA A 49 -25.63 -8.65 -4.64
N THR A 50 -25.55 -7.35 -4.90
CA THR A 50 -26.22 -6.73 -6.05
C THR A 50 -25.55 -7.13 -7.37
N ALA A 51 -24.23 -7.20 -7.39
CA ALA A 51 -23.46 -7.62 -8.56
C ALA A 51 -23.78 -9.07 -8.95
N SER A 52 -23.86 -9.98 -7.97
CA SER A 52 -24.21 -11.39 -8.21
C SER A 52 -25.62 -11.54 -8.77
N LYS A 53 -26.61 -10.84 -8.22
CA LYS A 53 -27.99 -10.87 -8.74
C LYS A 53 -28.10 -10.36 -10.17
N LEU A 54 -27.40 -9.26 -10.49
CA LEU A 54 -27.39 -8.72 -11.85
C LEU A 54 -26.77 -9.72 -12.83
N ARG A 55 -25.70 -10.42 -12.39
CA ARG A 55 -25.04 -11.45 -13.19
C ARG A 55 -25.96 -12.65 -13.45
N GLU A 56 -26.62 -13.16 -12.42
CA GLU A 56 -27.60 -14.24 -12.55
C GLU A 56 -28.73 -13.88 -13.52
N HIS A 57 -29.30 -12.69 -13.39
CA HIS A 57 -30.36 -12.21 -14.28
C HIS A 57 -29.88 -12.10 -15.74
N THR A 58 -28.65 -11.65 -15.95
CA THR A 58 -28.07 -11.55 -17.30
C THR A 58 -27.87 -12.93 -17.92
N GLU A 59 -27.43 -13.90 -17.13
CA GLU A 59 -27.22 -15.28 -17.57
C GLU A 59 -28.56 -15.96 -17.93
N GLN A 60 -29.61 -15.73 -17.13
CA GLN A 60 -30.96 -16.22 -17.41
C GLN A 60 -31.50 -15.65 -18.73
N ALA A 61 -31.40 -14.33 -18.92
CA ALA A 61 -31.85 -13.70 -20.17
C ALA A 61 -31.11 -14.26 -21.40
N ARG A 62 -29.80 -14.53 -21.27
CA ARG A 62 -29.01 -15.15 -22.33
C ARG A 62 -29.50 -16.56 -22.67
N GLN A 63 -29.74 -17.39 -21.67
CA GLN A 63 -30.23 -18.75 -21.86
C GLN A 63 -31.62 -18.77 -22.49
N GLU A 64 -32.48 -17.83 -22.14
CA GLU A 64 -33.80 -17.68 -22.77
C GLU A 64 -33.68 -17.36 -24.27
N TRP A 65 -32.71 -16.53 -24.64
CA TRP A 65 -32.44 -16.18 -26.03
C TRP A 65 -31.86 -17.37 -26.80
N GLU A 66 -30.92 -18.10 -26.20
CA GLU A 66 -30.34 -19.33 -26.79
C GLU A 66 -31.36 -20.46 -26.94
N ARG A 67 -32.42 -20.50 -26.13
CA ARG A 67 -33.50 -21.49 -26.25
C ARG A 67 -34.50 -21.16 -27.37
N THR A 68 -34.55 -19.90 -27.80
CA THR A 68 -35.56 -19.38 -28.75
C THR A 68 -35.06 -19.38 -30.20
N PHE A 69 -33.75 -19.60 -30.41
CA PHE A 69 -33.09 -19.79 -31.72
C PHE A 69 -32.51 -21.20 -31.83
#